data_AF-A0AAP2S3T0-F1
#
_entry.id   AF-A0AAP2S3T0-F1
#
_cell.length_a   1.000
_cell.length_b   1.000
_cell.length_c   1.000
_cell.angle_alpha   90.00
_cell.angle_beta   90.00
_cell.angle_gamma   90.00
#
_symmetry.space_group_name_H-M   'P 1'
#
loop_
_entity.id
_entity.type
_entity.pdbx_description
1 polymer ?
#
loop_
_entity_poly.entity_id
_entity_poly.type
_entity_poly.pdbx_seq_one_letter_code
_entity_poly.pdbx_strand_id
1 'polypeptide(L)'
;MTYVSNNLSLIEELRTASNALAAQVAQFLAAGGKIDTSGRPKPQPEVLASLKQPPTFHSPAVKTGVELQVARIREMAATMSRRDICEKEGITLGVLKGIAGRYGIKFPIRPKQPSPPNRVDSIRDAFLVVRVKDCIAAGISRQQCCNTLKISYNLLNRLIEDYGIDYPKLKPAFR
;
A
#
# COMPACT_ATOMS: atom_id res chain seq x y z
N MET A 1 -71.81 -58.21 -5.20
CA MET A 1 -71.58 -57.67 -3.84
C MET A 1 -70.25 -58.18 -3.35
N THR A 2 -69.27 -57.29 -3.03
CA THR A 2 -68.21 -57.46 -2.01
C THR A 2 -67.11 -56.41 -2.23
N TYR A 3 -67.21 -55.25 -1.60
CA TYR A 3 -66.14 -54.23 -1.55
C TYR A 3 -66.13 -53.54 -0.17
N VAL A 4 -66.07 -54.33 0.91
CA VAL A 4 -66.02 -53.80 2.30
C VAL A 4 -64.72 -54.20 3.01
N SER A 5 -64.01 -55.23 2.53
CA SER A 5 -62.90 -55.88 3.25
C SER A 5 -61.60 -55.07 3.31
N ASN A 6 -61.28 -54.28 2.28
CA ASN A 6 -59.98 -53.59 2.19
C ASN A 6 -59.88 -52.39 3.16
N ASN A 7 -61.00 -51.72 3.41
CA ASN A 7 -61.05 -50.59 4.35
C ASN A 7 -60.94 -51.05 5.81
N LEU A 8 -61.44 -52.25 6.14
CA LEU A 8 -61.40 -52.78 7.50
C LEU A 8 -59.96 -53.10 7.94
N SER A 9 -59.19 -53.74 7.05
CA SER A 9 -57.76 -54.06 7.28
C SER A 9 -56.91 -52.80 7.46
N LEU A 10 -57.12 -51.77 6.64
CA LEU A 10 -56.42 -50.49 6.79
C LEU A 10 -56.77 -49.79 8.11
N ILE A 11 -58.03 -49.85 8.55
CA ILE A 11 -58.47 -49.29 9.83
C ILE A 11 -57.80 -50.02 11.01
N GLU A 12 -57.66 -51.34 10.93
CA GLU A 12 -57.00 -52.14 11.97
C GLU A 12 -55.49 -51.84 12.06
N GLU A 13 -54.80 -51.70 10.92
CA GLU A 13 -53.40 -51.26 10.88
C GLU A 13 -53.24 -49.86 11.48
N LEU A 14 -54.08 -48.90 11.08
CA LEU A 14 -54.05 -47.54 11.63
C LEU A 14 -54.39 -47.49 13.11
N ARG A 15 -55.25 -48.40 13.61
CA ARG A 15 -55.57 -48.51 15.05
C ARG A 15 -54.34 -48.90 15.86
N THR A 16 -53.51 -49.81 15.37
CA THR A 16 -52.28 -50.19 16.08
C THR A 16 -51.31 -49.01 16.20
N ALA A 17 -51.11 -48.27 15.11
CA ALA A 17 -50.27 -47.06 15.10
C ALA A 17 -50.86 -45.94 15.99
N SER A 18 -52.17 -45.76 15.96
CA SER A 18 -52.89 -44.80 16.80
C SER A 18 -52.75 -45.13 18.29
N ASN A 19 -52.92 -46.40 18.68
CA ASN A 19 -52.77 -46.85 20.05
C ASN A 19 -51.33 -46.69 20.55
N ALA A 20 -50.34 -46.99 19.70
CA ALA A 20 -48.93 -46.79 20.04
C ALA A 20 -48.59 -45.31 20.27
N LEU A 21 -49.11 -44.42 19.41
CA LEU A 21 -48.94 -42.97 19.59
C LEU A 21 -49.63 -42.47 20.86
N ALA A 22 -50.85 -42.94 21.14
CA ALA A 22 -51.59 -42.59 22.35
C ALA A 22 -50.85 -43.01 23.63
N ALA A 23 -50.24 -44.21 23.63
CA ALA A 23 -49.42 -44.67 24.75
C ALA A 23 -48.19 -43.78 24.98
N GLN A 24 -47.50 -43.35 23.92
CA GLN A 24 -46.36 -42.44 24.02
C GLN A 24 -46.77 -41.06 24.54
N VAL A 25 -47.91 -40.53 24.06
CA VAL A 25 -48.48 -39.28 24.55
C VAL A 25 -48.81 -39.38 26.05
N ALA A 26 -49.43 -40.48 26.48
CA ALA A 26 -49.75 -40.71 27.89
C ALA A 26 -48.48 -40.79 28.77
N GLN A 27 -47.43 -41.46 28.31
CA GLN A 27 -46.13 -41.52 29.00
C GLN A 27 -45.49 -40.13 29.12
N PHE A 28 -45.50 -39.34 28.04
CA PHE A 28 -44.96 -37.98 28.03
C PHE A 28 -45.69 -37.05 29.01
N LEU A 29 -47.02 -37.14 29.06
CA LEU A 29 -47.84 -36.39 30.02
C LEU A 29 -47.62 -36.85 31.47
N ALA A 30 -47.51 -38.17 31.71
CA ALA A 30 -47.24 -38.73 33.03
C ALA A 30 -45.86 -38.31 33.58
N ALA A 31 -44.87 -38.13 32.69
CA ALA A 31 -43.55 -37.59 33.02
C ALA A 31 -43.54 -36.06 33.25
N GLY A 32 -44.70 -35.40 33.21
CA GLY A 32 -44.83 -33.95 33.40
C GLY A 32 -44.60 -33.11 32.14
N GLY A 33 -44.54 -33.74 30.97
CA GLY A 33 -44.44 -33.06 29.68
C GLY A 33 -45.68 -32.21 29.37
N LYS A 34 -45.48 -31.06 28.71
CA LYS A 34 -46.56 -30.17 28.25
C LYS A 34 -46.61 -30.16 26.73
N ILE A 35 -47.78 -30.44 26.17
CA ILE A 35 -48.01 -30.36 24.72
C ILE A 35 -48.43 -28.92 24.41
N ASP A 36 -47.65 -28.26 23.56
CA ASP A 36 -47.96 -26.91 23.11
C ASP A 36 -49.03 -26.95 22.01
N THR A 37 -50.20 -26.41 22.30
CA THR A 37 -51.34 -26.32 21.37
C THR A 37 -51.43 -24.95 20.69
N SER A 38 -50.47 -24.05 20.91
CA SER A 38 -50.52 -22.66 20.43
C SER A 38 -50.47 -22.52 18.90
N GLY A 39 -50.19 -23.61 18.16
CA GLY A 39 -50.10 -23.62 16.70
C GLY A 39 -48.93 -22.82 16.13
N ARG A 40 -48.06 -22.28 16.99
CA ARG A 40 -46.90 -21.50 16.56
C ARG A 40 -45.75 -22.45 16.22
N PRO A 41 -45.13 -22.33 15.04
CA PRO A 41 -43.91 -23.08 14.76
C PRO A 41 -42.85 -22.71 15.80
N LYS A 42 -42.15 -23.71 16.34
CA LYS A 42 -41.01 -23.46 17.24
C LYS A 42 -40.03 -22.52 16.55
N PRO A 43 -39.44 -21.54 17.25
CA PRO A 43 -38.44 -20.68 16.65
C PRO A 43 -37.29 -21.56 16.15
N GLN A 44 -37.15 -21.64 14.82
CA GLN A 44 -35.97 -22.25 14.23
C GLN A 44 -34.79 -21.33 14.52
N PRO A 45 -33.63 -21.86 14.91
CA PRO A 45 -32.43 -21.05 15.00
C PRO A 45 -32.23 -20.39 13.65
N GLU A 46 -32.17 -19.06 13.64
CA GLU A 46 -31.89 -18.28 12.45
C GLU A 46 -30.56 -18.79 11.91
N VAL A 47 -30.59 -19.47 10.76
CA VAL A 47 -29.37 -19.87 10.08
C VAL A 47 -28.68 -18.57 9.74
N LEU A 48 -27.66 -18.20 10.53
CA LEU A 48 -26.85 -17.00 10.31
C LEU A 48 -26.44 -17.01 8.85
N ALA A 49 -27.15 -16.25 8.03
CA ALA A 49 -26.96 -16.21 6.60
C ALA A 49 -25.47 -15.90 6.39
N SER A 50 -24.73 -16.92 5.93
CA SER A 50 -23.30 -16.90 5.61
C SER A 50 -22.56 -15.74 6.28
N LEU A 51 -22.02 -15.96 7.49
CA LEU A 51 -20.99 -15.08 8.05
C LEU A 51 -20.11 -14.63 6.90
N LYS A 52 -20.08 -13.32 6.60
CA LYS A 52 -19.28 -12.75 5.51
C LYS A 52 -17.85 -13.18 5.78
N GLN A 53 -17.43 -14.29 5.19
CA GLN A 53 -16.11 -14.82 5.42
C GLN A 53 -15.14 -13.73 4.94
N PRO A 54 -14.06 -13.48 5.70
CA PRO A 54 -13.09 -12.51 5.27
C PRO A 54 -12.61 -12.89 3.86
N PRO A 55 -12.46 -11.91 2.95
CA PRO A 55 -12.13 -12.19 1.56
C PRO A 55 -10.87 -13.05 1.49
N THR A 56 -10.97 -14.19 0.81
CA THR A 56 -9.84 -15.12 0.69
C THR A 56 -8.87 -14.62 -0.39
N PHE A 57 -7.79 -13.98 0.05
CA PHE A 57 -6.74 -13.43 -0.83
C PHE A 57 -5.94 -14.49 -1.60
N HIS A 58 -6.10 -15.77 -1.27
CA HIS A 58 -5.41 -16.89 -1.91
C HIS A 58 -6.30 -17.71 -2.85
N SER A 59 -7.54 -17.27 -3.08
CA SER A 59 -8.44 -17.97 -4.01
C SER A 59 -7.86 -18.01 -5.43
N PRO A 60 -8.14 -19.07 -6.21
CA PRO A 60 -7.63 -19.20 -7.57
C PRO A 60 -8.03 -18.01 -8.46
N ALA A 61 -9.26 -17.50 -8.30
CA ALA A 61 -9.74 -16.33 -9.02
C ALA A 61 -8.89 -15.07 -8.75
N VAL A 62 -8.47 -14.84 -7.50
CA VAL A 62 -7.59 -13.72 -7.15
C VAL A 62 -6.21 -13.89 -7.79
N LYS A 63 -5.66 -15.12 -7.82
CA LYS A 63 -4.37 -15.39 -8.47
C LYS A 63 -4.41 -15.08 -9.96
N THR A 64 -5.43 -15.57 -10.67
CA THR A 64 -5.60 -15.29 -12.10
C THR A 64 -5.75 -13.79 -12.38
N GLY A 65 -6.50 -13.07 -11.55
CA GLY A 65 -6.63 -11.61 -11.66
C GLY A 65 -5.28 -10.89 -11.50
N VAL A 66 -4.47 -11.31 -10.52
CA VAL A 66 -3.12 -10.75 -10.32
C VAL A 66 -2.20 -11.07 -11.49
N GLU A 67 -2.21 -12.30 -12.02
CA GLU A 67 -1.39 -12.70 -13.17
C GLU A 67 -1.71 -11.89 -14.42
N LEU A 68 -3.01 -11.66 -14.71
CA LEU A 68 -3.44 -10.81 -15.81
C LEU A 68 -2.98 -9.36 -15.62
N GLN A 69 -3.05 -8.83 -14.40
CA GLN A 69 -2.57 -7.49 -14.10
C GLN A 69 -1.06 -7.39 -14.28
N VAL A 70 -0.30 -8.39 -13.84
CA VAL A 70 1.15 -8.47 -14.04
C VAL A 70 1.50 -8.50 -15.52
N ALA A 71 0.75 -9.22 -16.34
CA ALA A 71 0.95 -9.28 -17.79
C ALA A 71 0.80 -7.90 -18.43
N ARG A 72 -0.27 -7.17 -18.11
CA ARG A 72 -0.48 -5.79 -18.59
C ARG A 72 0.63 -4.84 -18.13
N ILE A 73 1.01 -4.91 -16.86
CA ILE A 73 2.10 -4.10 -16.31
C ILE A 73 3.42 -4.40 -17.04
N ARG A 74 3.68 -5.66 -17.41
CA ARG A 74 4.90 -6.04 -18.13
C ARG A 74 4.95 -5.43 -19.54
N GLU A 75 3.83 -5.41 -20.26
CA GLU A 75 3.75 -4.75 -21.57
C GLU A 75 3.96 -3.23 -21.46
N MET A 76 3.30 -2.59 -20.48
CA MET A 76 3.46 -1.15 -20.25
C MET A 76 4.85 -0.79 -19.72
N ALA A 77 5.49 -1.67 -18.95
CA ALA A 77 6.82 -1.42 -18.40
C ALA A 77 7.90 -1.27 -19.48
N ALA A 78 7.67 -1.77 -20.69
CA ALA A 78 8.60 -1.57 -21.80
C ALA A 78 8.54 -0.15 -22.39
N THR A 79 7.38 0.51 -22.30
CA THR A 79 7.08 1.75 -23.05
C THR A 79 6.85 2.97 -22.16
N MET A 80 6.32 2.79 -20.95
CA MET A 80 5.82 3.87 -20.09
C MET A 80 6.68 4.08 -18.84
N SER A 81 6.56 5.27 -18.22
CA SER A 81 7.20 5.54 -16.93
C SER A 81 6.40 4.93 -15.78
N ARG A 82 7.07 4.67 -14.64
CA ARG A 82 6.42 4.11 -13.45
C ARG A 82 5.21 4.92 -12.97
N ARG A 83 5.25 6.26 -13.12
CA ARG A 83 4.15 7.15 -12.72
C ARG A 83 2.93 6.96 -13.62
N ASP A 84 3.15 6.92 -14.94
CA ASP A 84 2.06 6.74 -15.90
C ASP A 84 1.40 5.37 -15.76
N ILE A 85 2.18 4.33 -15.43
CA ILE A 85 1.66 2.98 -15.14
C ILE A 85 0.79 2.99 -13.88
N CYS A 86 1.22 3.68 -12.82
CA CYS A 86 0.43 3.84 -11.61
C CYS A 86 -0.91 4.55 -11.88
N GLU A 87 -0.91 5.59 -12.70
CA GLU A 87 -2.12 6.32 -13.07
C GLU A 87 -3.08 5.47 -13.91
N LYS A 88 -2.57 4.68 -14.88
CA LYS A 88 -3.39 3.80 -15.72
C LYS A 88 -3.99 2.62 -14.97
N GLU A 89 -3.23 1.95 -14.11
CA GLU A 89 -3.72 0.78 -13.36
C GLU A 89 -4.40 1.15 -12.04
N GLY A 90 -4.42 2.45 -11.67
CA GLY A 90 -5.02 2.92 -10.42
C GLY A 90 -4.31 2.39 -9.17
N ILE A 91 -3.01 2.07 -9.26
CA ILE A 91 -2.23 1.49 -8.17
C ILE A 91 -1.19 2.48 -7.64
N THR A 92 -0.87 2.36 -6.36
CA THR A 92 0.19 3.18 -5.76
C THR A 92 1.57 2.71 -6.21
N LEU A 93 2.56 3.60 -6.14
CA LEU A 93 3.95 3.29 -6.49
C LEU A 93 4.54 2.16 -5.62
N GLY A 94 4.10 2.05 -4.36
CA GLY A 94 4.53 0.97 -3.47
C GLY A 94 4.05 -0.40 -3.95
N VAL A 95 2.79 -0.50 -4.39
CA VAL A 95 2.22 -1.72 -4.96
C VAL A 95 2.95 -2.10 -6.25
N LEU A 96 3.17 -1.14 -7.16
CA LEU A 96 3.92 -1.38 -8.40
C LEU A 96 5.35 -1.88 -8.12
N LYS A 97 6.05 -1.31 -7.14
CA LYS A 97 7.39 -1.79 -6.71
C LYS A 97 7.33 -3.21 -6.16
N GLY A 98 6.31 -3.54 -5.36
CA GLY A 98 6.10 -4.89 -4.82
C GLY A 98 5.86 -5.92 -5.93
N ILE A 99 5.01 -5.58 -6.90
CA ILE A 99 4.76 -6.41 -8.10
C ILE A 99 6.05 -6.59 -8.89
N ALA A 100 6.77 -5.50 -9.17
CA ALA A 100 8.00 -5.55 -9.94
C ALA A 100 9.09 -6.41 -9.28
N GLY A 101 9.22 -6.34 -7.95
CA GLY A 101 10.15 -7.19 -7.20
C GLY A 101 9.78 -8.68 -7.25
N ARG A 102 8.49 -9.01 -7.13
CA ARG A 102 8.01 -10.41 -7.16
C ARG A 102 8.11 -11.05 -8.55
N TYR A 103 7.84 -10.28 -9.61
CA TYR A 103 7.75 -10.78 -10.99
C TYR A 103 8.94 -10.38 -11.88
N GLY A 104 9.98 -9.78 -11.30
CA GLY A 104 11.22 -9.40 -11.99
C GLY A 104 11.04 -8.35 -13.10
N ILE A 105 10.04 -7.47 -12.97
CA ILE A 105 9.75 -6.45 -13.99
C ILE A 105 10.73 -5.28 -13.83
N LYS A 106 11.45 -4.94 -14.90
CA LYS A 106 12.31 -3.76 -14.96
C LYS A 106 11.61 -2.64 -15.71
N PHE A 107 11.75 -1.42 -15.23
CA PHE A 107 11.21 -0.23 -15.88
C PHE A 107 12.35 0.62 -16.44
N PRO A 108 12.16 1.31 -17.57
CA PRO A 108 13.14 2.22 -18.12
C PRO A 108 13.51 3.27 -17.08
N ILE A 109 14.81 3.47 -16.89
CA ILE A 109 15.33 4.57 -16.07
C ILE A 109 15.23 5.81 -16.94
N ARG A 110 14.42 6.78 -16.52
CA ARG A 110 14.37 8.08 -17.20
C ARG A 110 15.80 8.65 -17.25
N PRO A 111 16.29 9.10 -18.42
CA PRO A 111 17.62 9.69 -18.50
C PRO A 111 17.69 10.86 -17.51
N LYS A 112 18.75 10.85 -16.69
CA LYS A 112 19.01 11.91 -15.71
C LYS A 112 19.09 13.22 -16.47
N GLN A 113 18.12 14.10 -16.23
CA GLN A 113 18.16 15.43 -16.82
C GLN A 113 19.41 16.14 -16.26
N PRO A 114 20.19 16.82 -17.11
CA PRO A 114 21.30 17.61 -16.61
C PRO A 114 20.73 18.67 -15.66
N SER A 115 21.25 18.73 -14.44
CA SER A 115 20.95 19.85 -13.55
C SER A 115 21.47 21.13 -14.20
N PRO A 116 20.76 22.27 -14.07
CA PRO A 116 21.31 23.54 -14.51
C PRO A 116 22.67 23.73 -13.83
N PRO A 117 23.71 24.18 -14.56
CA PRO A 117 24.97 24.51 -13.94
C PRO A 117 24.73 25.57 -12.85
N ASN A 118 25.51 25.51 -11.76
CA ASN A 118 25.49 26.56 -10.74
C ASN A 118 25.75 27.91 -11.42
N ARG A 119 24.70 28.72 -11.58
CA ARG A 119 24.80 30.01 -12.25
C ARG A 119 25.56 30.93 -11.33
N VAL A 120 26.79 31.27 -11.73
CA VAL A 120 27.61 32.28 -11.08
C VAL A 120 26.91 33.63 -11.23
N ASP A 121 26.73 34.34 -10.11
CA ASP A 121 26.16 35.69 -10.11
C ASP A 121 27.30 36.71 -10.22
N SER A 122 27.49 37.25 -11.43
CA SER A 122 28.54 38.22 -11.75
C SER A 122 28.46 39.50 -10.92
N ILE A 123 27.26 39.92 -10.52
CA ILE A 123 27.06 41.14 -9.73
C ILE A 123 27.56 40.90 -8.32
N ARG A 124 27.14 39.78 -7.73
CA ARG A 124 27.59 39.38 -6.39
C ARG A 124 29.10 39.20 -6.33
N ASP A 125 29.69 38.60 -7.35
CA ASP A 125 31.14 38.42 -7.44
C ASP A 125 31.87 39.77 -7.49
N ALA A 126 31.40 40.73 -8.29
CA ALA A 126 31.99 42.06 -8.35
C ALA A 126 32.00 42.76 -6.97
N PHE A 127 30.92 42.67 -6.21
CA PHE A 127 30.88 43.19 -4.83
C PHE A 127 31.87 42.47 -3.91
N LEU A 128 31.96 41.14 -4.01
CA LEU A 128 32.91 40.36 -3.20
C LEU A 128 34.36 40.69 -3.55
N VAL A 129 34.69 40.91 -4.82
CA VAL A 129 36.04 41.31 -5.26
C VAL A 129 36.45 42.64 -4.63
N VAL A 130 35.55 43.63 -4.57
CA VAL A 130 35.82 44.90 -3.88
C VAL A 130 36.10 44.68 -2.40
N ARG A 131 35.26 43.88 -1.71
CA ARG A 131 35.45 43.55 -0.30
C ARG A 131 36.73 42.77 -0.02
N VAL A 132 37.11 41.86 -0.91
CA VAL A 132 38.36 41.11 -0.82
C VAL A 132 39.56 42.05 -0.94
N LYS A 133 39.51 43.07 -1.81
CA LYS A 133 40.54 44.11 -1.90
C LYS A 133 40.62 44.95 -0.63
N ASP A 134 39.48 45.29 -0.01
CA ASP A 134 39.47 45.97 1.31
C ASP A 134 40.15 45.11 2.38
N CYS A 135 39.92 43.80 2.39
CA CYS A 135 40.58 42.87 3.32
C CYS A 135 42.09 42.76 3.07
N ILE A 136 42.54 42.86 1.81
CA ILE A 136 43.97 42.91 1.47
C ILE A 136 44.59 44.21 2.00
N ALA A 137 43.92 45.36 1.82
CA ALA A 137 44.37 46.64 2.34
C ALA A 137 44.46 46.63 3.89
N ALA A 138 43.57 45.90 4.56
CA ALA A 138 43.61 45.70 6.00
C ALA A 138 44.69 44.68 6.47
N GLY A 139 45.42 44.03 5.56
CA GLY A 139 46.45 43.05 5.90
C GLY A 139 45.93 41.74 6.51
N ILE A 140 44.66 41.42 6.30
CA ILE A 140 43.99 40.27 6.92
C ILE A 140 44.37 38.98 6.18
N SER A 141 44.47 37.85 6.89
CA SER A 141 44.72 36.55 6.26
C SER A 141 43.55 36.03 5.43
N ARG A 142 43.81 35.17 4.43
CA ARG A 142 42.74 34.56 3.59
C ARG A 142 41.63 33.88 4.41
N GLN A 143 42.00 33.16 5.47
CA GLN A 143 41.05 32.48 6.35
C GLN A 143 40.20 33.47 7.15
N GLN A 144 40.84 34.51 7.71
CA GLN A 144 40.12 35.57 8.39
C GLN A 144 39.20 36.35 7.43
N CYS A 145 39.63 36.62 6.20
CA CYS A 145 38.80 37.22 5.16
C CYS A 145 37.55 36.37 4.85
N CYS A 146 37.70 35.03 4.74
CA CYS A 146 36.55 34.13 4.59
C CYS A 146 35.56 34.25 5.76
N ASN A 147 36.07 34.33 6.99
CA ASN A 147 35.25 34.47 8.19
C ASN A 147 34.56 35.84 8.27
N THR A 148 35.27 36.92 7.93
CA THR A 148 34.77 38.30 7.94
C THR A 148 33.68 38.50 6.89
N LEU A 149 33.91 38.00 5.66
CA LEU A 149 32.96 38.12 4.55
C LEU A 149 31.88 37.02 4.55
N LYS A 150 31.98 36.05 5.47
CA LYS A 150 31.12 34.86 5.57
C LYS A 150 30.99 34.12 4.23
N ILE A 151 32.12 33.93 3.56
CA ILE A 151 32.23 33.21 2.29
C ILE A 151 33.00 31.89 2.47
N SER A 152 32.76 30.93 1.58
CA SER A 152 33.54 29.70 1.56
C SER A 152 34.94 29.92 0.99
N TYR A 153 35.90 29.12 1.44
CA TYR A 153 37.28 29.17 0.94
C TYR A 153 37.37 28.88 -0.57
N ASN A 154 36.53 27.97 -1.08
CA ASN A 154 36.45 27.65 -2.50
C ASN A 154 35.94 28.84 -3.33
N LEU A 155 34.97 29.61 -2.80
CA LEU A 155 34.51 30.83 -3.46
C LEU A 155 35.61 31.89 -3.50
N LEU A 156 36.37 32.07 -2.42
CA LEU A 156 37.50 33.00 -2.39
C LEU A 156 38.58 32.62 -3.39
N ASN A 157 38.99 31.34 -3.46
CA ASN A 157 39.97 30.88 -4.44
C ASN A 157 39.47 31.08 -5.88
N ARG A 158 38.20 30.76 -6.16
CA ARG A 158 37.61 31.03 -7.47
C ARG A 158 37.69 32.51 -7.82
N LEU A 159 37.32 33.41 -6.90
CA LEU A 159 37.40 34.86 -7.14
C LEU A 159 38.84 35.34 -7.39
N ILE A 160 39.82 34.75 -6.69
CA ILE A 160 41.23 35.04 -6.89
C ILE A 160 41.70 34.62 -8.29
N GLU A 161 41.30 33.44 -8.75
CA GLU A 161 41.67 32.89 -10.06
C GLU A 161 40.94 33.62 -11.20
N ASP A 162 39.62 33.78 -11.09
CA ASP A 162 38.76 34.39 -12.13
C ASP A 162 39.08 35.89 -12.33
N TYR A 163 39.39 36.62 -11.25
CA TYR A 163 39.63 38.07 -11.28
C TYR A 163 41.10 38.46 -11.11
N GLY A 164 42.02 37.49 -11.06
CA GLY A 164 43.47 37.73 -11.00
C GLY A 164 43.94 38.54 -9.78
N ILE A 165 43.37 38.29 -8.60
CA ILE A 165 43.68 39.04 -7.38
C ILE A 165 44.93 38.46 -6.71
N ASP A 166 45.98 39.27 -6.53
CA ASP A 166 47.17 38.85 -5.78
C ASP A 166 46.91 38.92 -4.26
N TYR A 167 46.40 37.82 -3.70
CA TYR A 167 46.22 37.67 -2.26
C TYR A 167 47.37 36.82 -1.68
N PRO A 168 48.20 37.32 -0.75
CA PRO A 168 49.30 36.53 -0.20
C PRO A 168 48.81 35.24 0.49
N LYS A 169 49.46 34.11 0.19
CA LYS A 169 49.28 32.87 0.96
C LYS A 169 50.12 33.00 2.23
N LEU A 170 49.49 32.88 3.40
CA LEU A 170 50.26 32.81 4.64
C LEU A 170 51.18 31.58 4.60
N LYS A 171 52.46 31.77 4.90
CA LYS A 171 53.36 30.65 5.15
C LYS A 171 52.83 29.90 6.39
N PRO A 172 52.72 28.56 6.35
CA PRO A 172 52.31 27.81 7.53
C PRO A 172 53.30 28.10 8.66
N ALA A 173 52.78 28.47 9.83
CA ALA A 173 53.59 28.86 10.99
C ALA A 173 54.35 27.68 11.62
N PHE A 174 54.07 26.45 11.20
CA PHE A 174 54.70 25.23 11.70
C PHE A 174 55.13 24.36 10.51
N ARG A 175 56.43 24.03 10.48
CA ARG A 175 57.02 22.98 9.66
C ARG A 175 57.59 21.93 10.60
#